data_AF-A0AAX2QPR1-F1
#
_entry.id   AF-A0AAX2QPR1-F1
#
_cell.length_a   1.000
_cell.length_b   1.000
_cell.length_c   1.000
_cell.angle_alpha   90.00
_cell.angle_beta   90.00
_cell.angle_gamma   90.00
#
_symmetry.space_group_name_H-M   'P 1'
#
loop_
_entity.id
_entity.type
_entity.pdbx_description
1 polymer ?
#
loop_
_entity_poly.entity_id
_entity_poly.type
_entity_poly.pdbx_seq_one_letter_code
_entity_poly.pdbx_strand_id
1 'polypeptide(L)'
;MTIWEYGATSRDDIWSIDCLFCRSPMTTVFSKHHDTRKLFNRHTGAFLSNHTDGVRIVQRCELCGWWKAYDHSDHETTRPLQTRQTLMGAAGSLKELDLQDIGLPLDEVRNFLLARYDSRFDIHPRLFEETVASVFQSLGFNSIVTAYSGDGGIDGVLEKDGRQIGVQVKRYRGSIEVEQIRAFVGSLVLKDMTEGIFVTTSCFQSGGQSTAALAGVRGYRIDLVDAPRFYDALKLGQLPAVGEIDQDAAFDYFRNLRLISDQLISFE
;
A
#
# COMPACT_ATOMS: atom_id res chain seq x y z
N MET A 1 11.14 13.80 -4.94
CA MET A 1 12.18 14.04 -3.91
C MET A 1 12.13 12.81 -3.04
N THR A 2 13.14 11.94 -3.04
CA THR A 2 13.02 10.56 -2.52
C THR A 2 12.72 10.52 -1.01
N ILE A 3 11.62 9.86 -0.63
CA ILE A 3 11.12 9.61 0.74
C ILE A 3 11.98 8.63 1.59
N TRP A 4 13.26 8.49 1.28
CA TRP A 4 14.11 7.46 1.89
C TRP A 4 15.22 8.08 2.74
N GLU A 5 15.32 7.66 3.99
CA GLU A 5 16.47 7.89 4.86
C GLU A 5 17.13 6.56 5.25
N TYR A 6 18.43 6.55 5.52
CA TYR A 6 19.16 5.33 5.89
C TYR A 6 18.86 4.95 7.34
N GLY A 7 18.20 3.82 7.56
CA GLY A 7 17.86 3.32 8.90
C GLY A 7 18.28 1.86 9.08
N ALA A 8 18.75 1.51 10.27
CA ALA A 8 19.26 0.19 10.58
C ALA A 8 18.12 -0.85 10.62
N THR A 9 18.16 -1.81 9.70
CA THR A 9 17.34 -3.02 9.72
C THR A 9 18.09 -4.15 10.42
N SER A 10 17.36 -5.12 11.01
CA SER A 10 17.98 -6.30 11.60
C SER A 10 18.60 -7.22 10.53
N ARG A 11 19.47 -8.15 10.93
CA ARG A 11 20.07 -9.14 10.02
C ARG A 11 19.00 -9.98 9.32
N ASP A 12 17.90 -10.30 10.00
CA ASP A 12 16.84 -11.17 9.48
C ASP A 12 15.99 -10.46 8.41
N ASP A 13 15.82 -9.14 8.52
CA ASP A 13 15.09 -8.33 7.54
C ASP A 13 15.79 -8.31 6.16
N ILE A 14 17.12 -8.44 6.15
CA ILE A 14 17.91 -8.51 4.92
C ILE A 14 17.64 -9.82 4.17
N TRP A 15 17.31 -10.90 4.87
CA TRP A 15 17.03 -12.21 4.26
C TRP A 15 15.58 -12.41 3.83
N SER A 16 14.66 -11.57 4.30
CA SER A 16 13.25 -11.70 3.95
C SER A 16 13.01 -11.52 2.45
N ILE A 17 12.30 -12.45 1.80
CA ILE A 17 11.91 -12.27 0.38
C ILE A 17 10.78 -11.25 0.22
N ASP A 18 10.11 -10.91 1.32
CA ASP A 18 9.01 -9.97 1.36
C ASP A 18 9.46 -8.61 1.87
N CYS A 19 8.72 -7.58 1.47
CA CYS A 19 8.91 -6.24 1.95
C CYS A 19 8.65 -6.17 3.46
N LEU A 20 9.61 -5.63 4.23
CA LEU A 20 9.46 -5.47 5.68
C LEU A 20 8.23 -4.66 6.08
N PHE A 21 7.89 -3.67 5.25
CA PHE A 21 6.78 -2.73 5.49
C PHE A 21 5.43 -3.24 4.98
N CYS A 22 5.26 -3.40 3.66
CA CYS A 22 3.96 -3.76 3.09
C CYS A 22 3.74 -5.28 2.93
N ARG A 23 4.71 -6.12 3.30
CA ARG A 23 4.67 -7.59 3.20
C ARG A 23 4.50 -8.16 1.79
N SER A 24 4.72 -7.35 0.76
CA SER A 24 4.65 -7.79 -0.64
C SER A 24 5.99 -8.34 -1.13
N PRO A 25 6.01 -9.29 -2.07
CA PRO A 25 7.25 -9.85 -2.60
C PRO A 25 8.17 -8.76 -3.16
N MET A 26 9.47 -8.89 -2.90
CA MET A 26 10.47 -7.97 -3.43
C MET A 26 10.97 -8.40 -4.82
N THR A 27 11.20 -7.42 -5.68
CA THR A 27 11.82 -7.62 -6.99
C THR A 27 13.32 -7.41 -6.89
N THR A 28 14.11 -8.40 -7.33
CA THR A 28 15.55 -8.26 -7.47
C THR A 28 15.88 -7.41 -8.69
N VAL A 29 16.39 -6.20 -8.46
CA VAL A 29 16.75 -5.24 -9.51
C VAL A 29 18.18 -5.48 -9.99
N PHE A 30 19.05 -6.00 -9.12
CA PHE A 30 20.43 -6.32 -9.45
C PHE A 30 20.89 -7.54 -8.65
N SER A 31 21.61 -8.45 -9.31
CA SER A 31 22.34 -9.53 -8.66
C SER A 31 23.68 -9.75 -9.38
N LYS A 32 24.77 -9.88 -8.61
CA LYS A 32 26.09 -10.16 -9.17
C LYS A 32 26.90 -11.05 -8.24
N HIS A 33 27.29 -12.21 -8.75
CA HIS A 33 28.29 -13.07 -8.12
C HIS A 33 29.69 -12.48 -8.26
N HIS A 34 30.49 -12.65 -7.22
CA HIS A 34 31.89 -12.25 -7.23
C HIS A 34 32.72 -13.16 -6.32
N ASP A 35 33.96 -13.41 -6.73
CA ASP A 35 34.94 -14.07 -5.88
C ASP A 35 35.49 -13.04 -4.89
N THR A 36 35.41 -13.34 -3.59
CA THR A 36 36.00 -12.45 -2.58
C THR A 36 37.50 -12.75 -2.42
N ARG A 37 38.31 -11.77 -2.03
CA ARG A 37 39.74 -12.06 -1.80
C ARG A 37 39.88 -13.00 -0.60
N LYS A 38 40.70 -14.04 -0.73
CA LYS A 38 41.10 -14.91 0.40
C LYS A 38 41.50 -14.05 1.60
N LEU A 39 40.92 -14.35 2.77
CA LEU A 39 41.23 -13.63 4.00
C LEU A 39 42.69 -13.91 4.36
N PHE A 40 43.55 -12.91 4.21
CA PHE A 40 44.98 -13.05 4.48
C PHE A 40 45.30 -12.51 5.88
N ASN A 41 45.82 -13.38 6.74
CA ASN A 41 46.29 -12.96 8.06
C ASN A 41 47.71 -12.38 7.94
N ARG A 42 47.83 -11.05 8.08
CA ARG A 42 49.14 -10.36 7.99
C ARG A 42 50.12 -10.74 9.10
N HIS A 43 49.64 -11.24 10.24
CA HIS A 43 50.51 -11.63 11.36
C HIS A 43 51.03 -13.06 11.23
N THR A 44 50.24 -13.98 10.65
CA THR A 44 50.63 -15.39 10.51
C THR A 44 51.10 -15.76 9.11
N GLY A 45 50.95 -14.87 8.11
CA GLY A 45 51.34 -15.12 6.73
C GLY A 45 50.51 -16.18 6.02
N ALA A 46 49.38 -16.61 6.61
CA ALA A 46 48.55 -17.69 6.11
C ALA A 46 47.21 -17.17 5.56
N PHE A 47 46.72 -17.84 4.51
CA PHE A 47 45.34 -17.68 4.07
C PHE A 47 44.39 -18.39 5.04
N LEU A 48 43.42 -17.64 5.57
CA LEU A 48 42.42 -18.12 6.51
C LEU A 48 41.24 -18.79 5.80
N SER A 49 41.05 -18.55 4.50
CA SER A 49 39.98 -19.15 3.68
C SER A 49 40.48 -19.65 2.33
N ASN A 50 39.88 -20.74 1.85
CA ASN A 50 40.29 -21.44 0.62
C ASN A 50 39.50 -20.98 -0.62
N HIS A 51 38.20 -20.76 -0.49
CA HIS A 51 37.28 -20.28 -1.52
C HIS A 51 36.22 -19.38 -0.90
N THR A 52 35.75 -18.40 -1.65
CA THR A 52 34.76 -17.44 -1.16
C THR A 52 33.89 -16.97 -2.31
N ASP A 53 32.69 -17.53 -2.42
CA ASP A 53 31.68 -16.97 -3.29
C ASP A 53 30.88 -15.90 -2.52
N GLY A 54 30.82 -14.71 -3.10
CA GLY A 54 29.99 -13.61 -2.63
C GLY A 54 28.92 -13.28 -3.65
N VAL A 55 27.79 -12.77 -3.19
CA VAL A 55 26.72 -12.24 -4.04
C VAL A 55 26.32 -10.86 -3.55
N ARG A 56 26.25 -9.91 -4.47
CA ARG A 56 25.66 -8.59 -4.24
C ARG A 56 24.29 -8.56 -4.82
N ILE A 57 23.31 -8.18 -4.02
CA ILE A 57 21.90 -8.14 -4.38
C ILE A 57 21.35 -6.76 -4.07
N VAL A 58 20.59 -6.20 -4.99
CA VAL A 58 19.72 -5.03 -4.75
C VAL A 58 18.29 -5.46 -5.05
N GLN A 59 17.41 -5.28 -4.07
CA GLN A 59 15.99 -5.56 -4.20
C GLN A 59 15.18 -4.31 -3.90
N ARG A 60 14.04 -4.18 -4.58
CA ARG A 60 13.06 -3.12 -4.37
C ARG A 60 11.66 -3.72 -4.30
N CYS A 61 10.82 -3.15 -3.43
CA CYS A 61 9.40 -3.39 -3.42
C CYS A 61 8.73 -2.46 -4.42
N GLU A 62 7.98 -3.02 -5.37
CA GLU A 62 7.28 -2.26 -6.40
C GLU A 62 6.03 -1.52 -5.88
N LEU A 63 5.56 -1.86 -4.67
CA LEU A 63 4.37 -1.21 -4.08
C LEU A 63 4.70 0.00 -3.22
N CYS A 64 5.59 -0.16 -2.22
CA CYS A 64 5.90 0.93 -1.29
C CYS A 64 7.28 1.57 -1.56
N GLY A 65 8.03 1.08 -2.55
CA GLY A 65 9.34 1.60 -2.93
C GLY A 65 10.50 1.21 -1.98
N TRP A 66 10.21 0.45 -0.92
CA TRP A 66 11.25 -0.02 0.02
C TRP A 66 12.34 -0.77 -0.72
N TRP A 67 13.60 -0.49 -0.41
CA TRP A 67 14.72 -1.16 -1.05
C TRP A 67 15.75 -1.60 -0.03
N LYS A 68 16.44 -2.68 -0.37
CA LYS A 68 17.60 -3.17 0.35
C LYS A 68 18.69 -3.56 -0.63
N ALA A 69 19.92 -3.28 -0.24
CA ALA A 69 21.11 -3.67 -0.96
C ALA A 69 22.04 -4.37 0.03
N TYR A 70 22.46 -5.58 -0.29
CA TYR A 70 23.34 -6.34 0.58
C TYR A 70 24.36 -7.15 -0.21
N ASP A 71 25.51 -7.35 0.41
CA ASP A 71 26.60 -8.21 0.01
C ASP A 71 26.66 -9.35 1.03
N HIS A 72 26.48 -10.57 0.56
CA HIS A 72 26.63 -11.78 1.35
C HIS A 72 27.83 -12.57 0.84
N SER A 73 28.73 -12.94 1.73
CA SER A 73 29.87 -13.79 1.41
C SER A 73 30.06 -14.88 2.47
N ASP A 74 30.23 -16.11 2.01
CA ASP A 74 30.58 -17.24 2.85
C ASP A 74 32.10 -17.47 2.83
N HIS A 75 32.69 -17.64 4.01
CA HIS A 75 34.11 -17.94 4.17
C HIS A 75 34.29 -19.27 4.88
N GLU A 76 34.87 -20.25 4.19
CA GLU A 76 35.29 -21.50 4.83
C GLU A 76 36.62 -21.30 5.56
N THR A 77 36.62 -21.44 6.89
CA THR A 77 37.87 -21.34 7.66
C THR A 77 38.58 -22.67 7.71
N THR A 78 39.91 -22.62 7.57
CA THR A 78 40.71 -23.82 7.36
C THR A 78 40.81 -24.75 8.58
N ARG A 79 40.82 -24.25 9.83
CA ARG A 79 40.70 -25.06 11.08
C ARG A 79 40.27 -24.25 12.32
N PRO A 80 39.29 -24.72 13.13
CA PRO A 80 38.29 -25.76 12.78
C PRO A 80 37.48 -25.34 11.54
N LEU A 81 36.91 -26.31 10.83
CA LEU A 81 36.00 -26.05 9.70
C LEU A 81 34.80 -25.28 10.24
N GLN A 82 34.83 -23.95 10.11
CA GLN A 82 33.72 -23.07 10.43
C GLN A 82 33.40 -22.27 9.18
N THR A 83 32.13 -22.23 8.82
CA THR A 83 31.67 -21.31 7.79
C THR A 83 31.38 -19.98 8.47
N ARG A 84 32.18 -18.96 8.17
CA ARG A 84 31.92 -17.59 8.62
C ARG A 84 31.15 -16.87 7.54
N GLN A 85 29.93 -16.47 7.86
CA GLN A 85 29.11 -15.64 6.98
C GLN A 85 29.35 -14.17 7.30
N THR A 86 29.69 -13.39 6.28
CA THR A 86 29.75 -11.93 6.37
C THR A 86 28.57 -11.37 5.58
N LEU A 87 27.75 -10.57 6.26
CA LEU A 87 26.65 -9.82 5.64
C LEU A 87 26.92 -8.33 5.84
N MET A 88 26.99 -7.58 4.76
CA MET A 88 27.08 -6.13 4.80
C MET A 88 26.00 -5.57 3.90
N GLY A 89 25.16 -4.67 4.41
CA GLY A 89 24.07 -4.12 3.62
C GLY A 89 23.60 -2.77 4.12
N ALA A 90 22.83 -2.12 3.27
CA ALA A 90 22.07 -0.93 3.56
C ALA A 90 20.62 -1.18 3.16
N ALA A 91 19.69 -0.67 3.94
CA ALA A 91 18.29 -0.61 3.59
C ALA A 91 17.83 0.85 3.59
N GLY A 92 16.95 1.20 2.67
CA GLY A 92 16.19 2.44 2.76
C GLY A 92 15.16 2.27 3.88
N SER A 93 15.12 3.18 4.84
CA SER A 93 14.01 3.30 5.78
C SER A 93 13.09 4.43 5.34
N LEU A 94 11.79 4.26 5.58
CA LEU A 94 10.78 5.25 5.23
C LEU A 94 11.05 6.54 6.00
N LYS A 95 11.26 7.66 5.29
CA LYS A 95 11.36 8.99 5.90
C LYS A 95 10.04 9.32 6.59
N GLU A 96 10.11 9.94 7.76
CA GLU A 96 8.91 10.48 8.40
C GLU A 96 8.28 11.55 7.50
N LEU A 97 6.97 11.43 7.26
CA LEU A 97 6.20 12.33 6.42
C LEU A 97 5.26 13.13 7.33
N ASP A 98 5.25 14.45 7.20
CA ASP A 98 4.30 15.30 7.92
C ASP A 98 2.93 15.22 7.27
N LEU A 99 2.11 14.25 7.70
CA LEU A 99 0.78 14.02 7.15
C LEU A 99 -0.22 15.16 7.42
N GLN A 100 0.19 16.23 8.10
CA GLN A 100 -0.61 17.46 8.24
C GLN A 100 -0.43 18.43 7.07
N ASP A 101 0.65 18.30 6.29
CA ASP A 101 0.91 19.14 5.13
C ASP A 101 0.05 18.70 3.93
N ILE A 102 -0.98 19.49 3.62
CA ILE A 102 -1.90 19.25 2.49
C ILE A 102 -1.17 19.41 1.13
N GLY A 103 -0.04 20.14 1.10
CA GLY A 103 0.76 20.33 -0.11
C GLY A 103 1.61 19.12 -0.50
N LEU A 104 1.57 18.04 0.27
CA LEU A 104 2.33 16.83 -0.02
C LEU A 104 1.91 16.19 -1.35
N PRO A 105 2.88 15.75 -2.17
CA PRO A 105 2.56 14.97 -3.37
C PRO A 105 1.79 13.69 -3.00
N LEU A 106 0.63 13.48 -3.62
CA LEU A 106 -0.27 12.36 -3.28
C LEU A 106 0.39 10.99 -3.49
N ASP A 107 1.26 10.83 -4.48
CA ASP A 107 2.01 9.59 -4.70
C ASP A 107 2.88 9.23 -3.50
N GLU A 108 3.52 10.22 -2.86
CA GLU A 108 4.34 10.00 -1.67
C GLU A 108 3.48 9.65 -0.45
N VAL A 109 2.32 10.29 -0.30
CA VAL A 109 1.34 9.96 0.74
C VAL A 109 0.82 8.53 0.57
N ARG A 110 0.49 8.14 -0.66
CA ARG A 110 0.01 6.79 -0.98
C ARG A 110 1.10 5.73 -0.70
N ASN A 111 2.35 5.99 -1.10
CA ASN A 111 3.49 5.11 -0.80
C ASN A 111 3.71 4.99 0.72
N PHE A 112 3.62 6.12 1.43
CA PHE A 112 3.76 6.14 2.88
C PHE A 112 2.66 5.34 3.58
N LEU A 113 1.40 5.50 3.17
CA LEU A 113 0.27 4.76 3.74
C LEU A 113 0.33 3.25 3.42
N LEU A 114 0.93 2.85 2.28
CA LEU A 114 1.23 1.44 2.02
C LEU A 114 2.26 0.85 2.98
N ALA A 115 3.25 1.65 3.37
CA ALA A 115 4.28 1.21 4.30
C ALA A 115 3.86 1.30 5.77
N ARG A 116 3.01 2.28 6.12
CA ARG A 116 2.58 2.59 7.49
C ARG A 116 1.08 2.92 7.54
N TYR A 117 0.25 1.92 7.26
CA TYR A 117 -1.19 2.15 7.16
C TYR A 117 -1.83 2.62 8.47
N ASP A 118 -1.22 2.37 9.63
CA ASP A 118 -1.72 2.88 10.91
C ASP A 118 -1.64 4.41 11.04
N SER A 119 -0.76 5.07 10.29
CA SER A 119 -0.69 6.52 10.22
C SER A 119 -1.88 7.16 9.49
N ARG A 120 -2.79 6.37 8.88
CA ARG A 120 -4.05 6.85 8.29
C ARG A 120 -4.93 7.62 9.27
N PHE A 121 -4.73 7.46 10.58
CA PHE A 121 -5.48 8.22 11.56
C PHE A 121 -4.91 9.61 11.84
N ASP A 122 -3.65 9.83 11.47
CA ASP A 122 -2.91 11.06 11.77
C ASP A 122 -2.76 11.94 10.52
N ILE A 123 -3.32 11.51 9.39
CA ILE A 123 -3.42 12.29 8.17
C ILE A 123 -4.41 13.44 8.30
N HIS A 124 -4.14 14.57 7.67
CA HIS A 124 -5.10 15.66 7.55
C HIS A 124 -6.36 15.17 6.80
N PRO A 125 -7.59 15.48 7.26
CA PRO A 125 -8.83 15.01 6.62
C PRO A 125 -8.88 15.30 5.11
N ARG A 126 -8.55 16.53 4.72
CA ARG A 126 -8.50 16.93 3.30
C ARG A 126 -7.47 16.13 2.49
N LEU A 127 -6.28 15.92 3.06
CA LEU A 127 -5.24 15.15 2.38
C LEU A 127 -5.69 13.69 2.19
N PHE A 128 -6.49 13.16 3.12
CA PHE A 128 -7.09 11.84 2.98
C PHE A 128 -8.18 11.79 1.91
N GLU A 129 -9.06 12.79 1.82
CA GLU A 129 -10.03 12.94 0.72
C GLU A 129 -9.32 12.93 -0.65
N GLU A 130 -8.26 13.73 -0.77
CA GLU A 130 -7.46 13.82 -2.00
C GLU A 130 -6.71 12.52 -2.30
N THR A 131 -6.20 11.85 -1.27
CA THR A 131 -5.57 10.53 -1.39
C THR A 131 -6.58 9.49 -1.92
N VAL A 132 -7.79 9.45 -1.36
CA VAL A 132 -8.87 8.57 -1.80
C VAL A 132 -9.22 8.84 -3.27
N ALA A 133 -9.38 10.11 -3.64
CA ALA A 133 -9.68 10.49 -5.02
C ALA A 133 -8.56 10.11 -6.00
N SER A 134 -7.29 10.26 -5.60
CA SER A 134 -6.12 9.84 -6.39
C SER A 134 -6.08 8.32 -6.58
N VAL A 135 -6.41 7.54 -5.56
CA VAL A 135 -6.51 6.07 -5.68
C VAL A 135 -7.58 5.69 -6.70
N PHE A 136 -8.79 6.27 -6.61
CA PHE A 136 -9.83 6.02 -7.60
C PHE A 136 -9.42 6.46 -9.01
N GLN A 137 -8.66 7.56 -9.14
CA GLN A 137 -8.14 7.97 -10.42
C GLN A 137 -7.21 6.92 -11.04
N SER A 138 -6.32 6.34 -10.24
CA SER A 138 -5.47 5.22 -10.68
C SER A 138 -6.25 3.95 -11.02
N LEU A 139 -7.46 3.79 -10.48
CA LEU A 139 -8.37 2.69 -10.81
C LEU A 139 -9.27 2.99 -12.04
N GLY A 140 -9.00 4.08 -12.76
CA GLY A 140 -9.67 4.41 -14.03
C GLY A 140 -10.92 5.28 -13.92
N PHE A 141 -11.16 5.92 -12.77
CA PHE A 141 -12.22 6.92 -12.64
C PHE A 141 -11.71 8.32 -12.96
N ASN A 142 -12.57 9.17 -13.51
CA ASN A 142 -12.35 10.62 -13.43
C ASN A 142 -12.79 11.07 -12.03
N SER A 143 -11.89 11.63 -11.22
CA SER A 143 -12.21 12.04 -9.85
C SER A 143 -12.07 13.55 -9.67
N ILE A 144 -13.04 14.15 -8.98
CA ILE A 144 -13.04 15.58 -8.62
C ILE A 144 -13.34 15.68 -7.12
N VAL A 145 -12.41 16.23 -6.35
CA VAL A 145 -12.63 16.53 -4.93
C VAL A 145 -13.44 17.83 -4.82
N THR A 146 -14.51 17.83 -4.02
CA THR A 146 -15.38 19.00 -3.86
C THR A 146 -14.73 20.07 -2.97
N ALA A 147 -15.30 21.27 -2.94
CA ALA A 147 -14.80 22.39 -2.14
C ALA A 147 -15.20 22.28 -0.65
N TYR A 148 -14.36 22.86 0.22
CA TYR A 148 -14.30 22.74 1.68
C TYR A 148 -15.61 22.96 2.49
N SER A 149 -16.65 23.59 1.94
CA SER A 149 -17.81 24.00 2.75
C SER A 149 -19.13 23.90 2.00
N GLY A 150 -20.11 23.23 2.62
CA GLY A 150 -21.51 23.27 2.18
C GLY A 150 -21.88 22.25 1.10
N ASP A 151 -21.04 21.25 0.86
CA ASP A 151 -21.30 20.15 -0.08
C ASP A 151 -22.45 19.22 0.36
N GLY A 152 -22.83 19.29 1.64
CA GLY A 152 -23.94 18.55 2.20
C GLY A 152 -23.61 17.08 2.47
N GLY A 153 -22.32 16.72 2.61
CA GLY A 153 -21.87 15.37 2.91
C GLY A 153 -21.31 14.57 1.72
N ILE A 154 -20.99 15.24 0.61
CA ILE A 154 -20.29 14.67 -0.55
C ILE A 154 -18.90 15.33 -0.69
N ASP A 155 -17.86 14.61 -0.27
CA ASP A 155 -16.48 15.09 -0.25
C ASP A 155 -15.79 14.97 -1.64
N GLY A 156 -16.38 14.20 -2.56
CA GLY A 156 -15.89 14.04 -3.93
C GLY A 156 -16.93 13.47 -4.88
N VAL A 157 -16.69 13.61 -6.18
CA VAL A 157 -17.50 13.00 -7.23
C VAL A 157 -16.57 12.22 -8.15
N LEU A 158 -16.93 10.96 -8.41
CA LEU A 158 -16.29 10.14 -9.44
C LEU A 158 -17.20 10.10 -10.68
N GLU A 159 -16.59 10.04 -11.84
CA GLU A 159 -17.28 9.87 -13.11
C GLU A 159 -16.66 8.71 -13.90
N LYS A 160 -17.50 7.79 -14.35
CA LYS A 160 -17.14 6.71 -15.28
C LYS A 160 -18.32 6.44 -16.21
N ASP A 161 -18.08 6.36 -17.52
CA ASP A 161 -19.09 6.07 -18.54
C ASP A 161 -20.35 6.97 -18.46
N GLY A 162 -20.17 8.25 -18.15
CA GLY A 162 -21.26 9.22 -18.00
C GLY A 162 -22.10 9.05 -16.72
N ARG A 163 -21.68 8.20 -15.78
CA ARG A 163 -22.32 7.98 -14.48
C ARG A 163 -21.57 8.75 -13.41
N GLN A 164 -22.31 9.50 -12.59
CA GLN A 164 -21.74 10.21 -11.44
C GLN A 164 -21.95 9.41 -10.15
N ILE A 165 -20.88 9.30 -9.37
CA ILE A 165 -20.84 8.55 -8.13
C ILE A 165 -20.39 9.51 -7.03
N GLY A 166 -21.25 9.77 -6.06
CA GLY A 166 -20.91 10.60 -4.91
C GLY A 166 -19.97 9.85 -3.96
N VAL A 167 -18.95 10.51 -3.44
CA VAL A 167 -18.02 9.93 -2.49
C VAL A 167 -18.08 10.69 -1.18
N GLN A 168 -18.21 9.95 -0.08
CA GLN A 168 -18.00 10.47 1.26
C GLN A 168 -16.81 9.77 1.90
N VAL A 169 -15.91 10.55 2.49
CA VAL A 169 -14.67 10.10 3.11
C VAL A 169 -14.68 10.49 4.58
N LYS A 170 -14.55 9.50 5.46
CA LYS A 170 -14.50 9.71 6.90
C LYS A 170 -13.18 9.23 7.49
N ARG A 171 -12.29 10.16 7.83
CA ARG A 171 -11.14 9.87 8.71
C ARG A 171 -11.63 9.81 10.16
N TYR A 172 -11.83 8.61 10.67
CA TYR A 172 -12.36 8.37 12.02
C TYR A 172 -11.71 7.13 12.66
N ARG A 173 -11.51 7.13 13.98
CA ARG A 173 -10.95 5.99 14.73
C ARG A 173 -12.04 5.00 15.17
N GLY A 174 -13.23 5.47 15.52
CA GLY A 174 -14.36 4.63 15.91
C GLY A 174 -15.08 3.99 14.73
N SER A 175 -16.07 3.14 15.02
CA SER A 175 -16.95 2.58 13.99
C SER A 175 -17.91 3.64 13.44
N ILE A 176 -18.15 3.61 12.14
CA ILE A 176 -19.14 4.45 11.46
C ILE A 176 -20.55 4.00 11.85
N GLU A 177 -21.34 4.96 12.30
CA GLU A 177 -22.71 4.74 12.75
C GLU A 177 -23.67 4.59 11.57
N VAL A 178 -24.75 3.85 11.79
CA VAL A 178 -25.79 3.62 10.77
C VAL A 178 -26.41 4.95 10.31
N GLU A 179 -26.58 5.89 11.23
CA GLU A 179 -27.12 7.23 10.99
C GLU A 179 -26.27 8.01 9.98
N GLN A 180 -24.95 7.81 9.97
CA GLN A 180 -24.05 8.47 9.04
C GLN A 180 -24.26 7.95 7.61
N ILE A 181 -24.49 6.65 7.45
CA ILE A 181 -24.82 6.06 6.14
C ILE A 181 -26.19 6.58 5.64
N ARG A 182 -27.18 6.73 6.53
CA ARG A 182 -28.47 7.32 6.17
C ARG A 182 -28.34 8.79 5.76
N ALA A 183 -27.52 9.56 6.46
CA ALA A 183 -27.23 10.94 6.10
C ALA A 183 -26.56 11.03 4.72
N PHE A 184 -25.63 10.11 4.42
CA PHE A 184 -25.02 10.00 3.09
C PHE A 184 -26.05 9.75 1.99
N VAL A 185 -27.00 8.81 2.19
CA VAL A 185 -28.11 8.58 1.26
C VAL A 185 -28.88 9.89 1.01
N GLY A 186 -29.19 10.64 2.07
CA GLY A 186 -29.85 11.94 1.95
C GLY A 186 -29.04 12.95 1.13
N SER A 187 -27.71 12.91 1.27
CA SER A 187 -26.78 13.77 0.51
C SER A 187 -26.84 13.45 -0.98
N LEU A 188 -26.86 12.16 -1.34
CA LEU A 188 -27.02 11.69 -2.72
C LEU A 188 -28.36 12.15 -3.32
N VAL A 189 -29.46 12.02 -2.56
CA VAL A 189 -30.80 12.48 -2.97
C VAL A 189 -30.79 13.98 -3.30
N LEU A 190 -30.19 14.80 -2.43
CA LEU A 190 -30.13 16.26 -2.62
C LEU A 190 -29.27 16.68 -3.82
N LYS A 191 -28.38 15.79 -4.28
CA LYS A 191 -27.48 16.01 -5.42
C LYS A 191 -27.92 15.29 -6.70
N ASP A 192 -29.11 14.67 -6.69
CA ASP A 192 -29.65 13.89 -7.80
C ASP A 192 -28.71 12.74 -8.26
N MET A 193 -28.03 12.11 -7.30
CA MET A 193 -27.13 10.98 -7.53
C MET A 193 -27.75 9.68 -7.01
N THR A 194 -27.65 8.61 -7.80
CA THR A 194 -28.18 7.28 -7.44
C THR A 194 -27.09 6.28 -7.04
N GLU A 195 -25.82 6.65 -7.18
CA GLU A 195 -24.66 5.81 -6.86
C GLU A 195 -23.73 6.56 -5.90
N GLY A 196 -23.20 5.85 -4.90
CA GLY A 196 -22.24 6.45 -3.98
C GLY A 196 -21.31 5.47 -3.29
N ILE A 197 -20.16 5.97 -2.86
CA ILE A 197 -19.14 5.22 -2.13
C ILE A 197 -18.88 5.92 -0.80
N PHE A 198 -18.99 5.18 0.30
CA PHE A 198 -18.62 5.66 1.63
C PHE A 198 -17.29 5.02 2.03
N VAL A 199 -16.23 5.82 2.15
CA VAL A 199 -14.89 5.39 2.54
C VAL A 199 -14.60 5.79 3.98
N THR A 200 -13.99 4.91 4.77
CA THR A 200 -13.57 5.21 6.15
C THR A 200 -12.20 4.62 6.49
N THR A 201 -11.46 5.29 7.38
CA THR A 201 -10.21 4.77 7.95
C THR A 201 -10.42 3.68 9.02
N SER A 202 -11.66 3.37 9.37
CA SER A 202 -12.03 2.38 10.39
C SER A 202 -13.01 1.35 9.81
N CYS A 203 -13.99 0.91 10.59
CA CYS A 203 -15.01 -0.07 10.20
C CYS A 203 -16.42 0.53 10.29
N PHE A 204 -17.40 -0.20 9.76
CA PHE A 204 -18.82 0.11 9.90
C PHE A 204 -19.44 -0.71 11.03
N GLN A 205 -20.45 -0.16 11.71
CA GLN A 205 -21.30 -0.95 12.60
C GLN A 205 -22.01 -2.09 11.84
N SER A 206 -22.42 -3.14 12.56
CA SER A 206 -23.08 -4.32 11.97
C SER A 206 -24.30 -3.98 11.12
N GLY A 207 -25.07 -2.95 11.48
CA GLY A 207 -26.23 -2.47 10.73
C GLY A 207 -25.90 -1.68 9.45
N GLY A 208 -24.63 -1.35 9.21
CA GLY A 208 -24.22 -0.51 8.08
C GLY A 208 -24.48 -1.19 6.74
N GLN A 209 -24.05 -2.44 6.58
CA GLN A 209 -24.24 -3.21 5.34
C GLN A 209 -25.73 -3.44 5.03
N SER A 210 -26.54 -3.73 6.05
CA SER A 210 -27.99 -3.86 5.89
C SER A 210 -28.65 -2.55 5.48
N THR A 211 -28.16 -1.41 6.00
CA THR A 211 -28.67 -0.08 5.65
C THR A 211 -28.34 0.31 4.22
N ALA A 212 -27.11 0.05 3.76
CA ALA A 212 -26.71 0.23 2.37
C ALA A 212 -27.54 -0.66 1.42
N ALA A 213 -27.77 -1.92 1.79
CA ALA A 213 -28.60 -2.84 1.00
C ALA A 213 -30.06 -2.34 0.89
N LEU A 214 -30.64 -1.83 1.98
CA LEU A 214 -31.99 -1.27 1.98
C LEU A 214 -32.10 -0.01 1.11
N ALA A 215 -31.06 0.83 1.07
CA ALA A 215 -30.98 1.95 0.15
C ALA A 215 -30.96 1.47 -1.31
N GLY A 216 -30.24 0.36 -1.59
CA GLY A 216 -30.19 -0.28 -2.90
C GLY A 216 -31.56 -0.71 -3.42
N VAL A 217 -32.42 -1.27 -2.56
CA VAL A 217 -33.82 -1.61 -2.92
C VAL A 217 -34.62 -0.38 -3.35
N ARG A 218 -34.25 0.81 -2.87
CA ARG A 218 -34.88 2.10 -3.20
C ARG A 218 -34.21 2.84 -4.35
N GLY A 219 -33.29 2.18 -5.07
CA GLY A 219 -32.59 2.75 -6.22
C GLY A 219 -31.28 3.48 -5.91
N TYR A 220 -30.82 3.50 -4.64
CA TYR A 220 -29.55 4.12 -4.25
C TYR A 220 -28.50 3.06 -3.99
N ARG A 221 -27.58 2.85 -4.94
CA ARG A 221 -26.50 1.87 -4.82
C ARG A 221 -25.36 2.49 -4.01
N ILE A 222 -25.09 1.91 -2.84
CA ILE A 222 -24.05 2.42 -1.93
C ILE A 222 -23.04 1.32 -1.62
N ASP A 223 -21.78 1.60 -1.92
CA ASP A 223 -20.66 0.74 -1.56
C ASP A 223 -19.95 1.26 -0.30
N LEU A 224 -19.81 0.38 0.70
CA LEU A 224 -19.13 0.68 1.96
C LEU A 224 -17.70 0.15 1.92
N VAL A 225 -16.73 1.05 1.95
CA VAL A 225 -15.29 0.75 1.88
C VAL A 225 -14.66 1.05 3.24
N ASP A 226 -14.36 -0.01 3.99
CA ASP A 226 -13.69 0.07 5.28
C ASP A 226 -12.16 0.09 5.12
N ALA A 227 -11.44 0.18 6.24
CA ALA A 227 -9.99 0.32 6.21
C ALA A 227 -9.29 -0.81 5.45
N PRO A 228 -9.60 -2.11 5.65
CA PRO A 228 -8.99 -3.18 4.87
C PRO A 228 -9.28 -3.06 3.36
N ARG A 229 -10.55 -2.82 2.98
CA ARG A 229 -10.90 -2.67 1.56
C ARG A 229 -10.23 -1.47 0.91
N PHE A 230 -10.10 -0.35 1.63
CA PHE A 230 -9.37 0.81 1.12
C PHE A 230 -7.87 0.53 0.97
N TYR A 231 -7.28 -0.23 1.90
CA TYR A 231 -5.88 -0.63 1.81
C TYR A 231 -5.61 -1.50 0.58
N ASP A 232 -6.52 -2.41 0.24
CA ASP A 232 -6.40 -3.21 -0.99
C ASP A 232 -6.56 -2.35 -2.25
N ALA A 233 -7.49 -1.39 -2.24
CA ALA A 233 -7.59 -0.37 -3.30
C ALA A 233 -6.28 0.38 -3.51
N LEU A 234 -5.65 0.79 -2.41
CA LEU A 234 -4.40 1.54 -2.43
C LEU A 234 -3.26 0.72 -3.06
N LYS A 235 -3.18 -0.59 -2.75
CA LYS A 235 -2.22 -1.50 -3.41
C LYS A 235 -2.46 -1.60 -4.91
N LEU A 236 -3.73 -1.80 -5.31
CA LEU A 236 -4.10 -1.94 -6.72
C LEU A 236 -3.78 -0.68 -7.52
N GLY A 237 -4.10 0.50 -6.97
CA GLY A 237 -3.82 1.77 -7.62
C GLY A 237 -2.32 2.07 -7.75
N GLN A 238 -1.45 1.35 -7.03
CA GLN A 238 0.01 1.52 -7.07
C GLN A 238 0.71 0.51 -7.96
N LEU A 239 -0.01 -0.51 -8.45
CA LEU A 239 0.55 -1.38 -9.46
C LEU A 239 0.84 -0.54 -10.71
N PRO A 240 2.06 -0.64 -11.29
CA PRO A 240 2.31 -0.03 -12.58
C PRO A 240 1.23 -0.55 -13.53
N ALA A 241 0.75 0.33 -14.42
CA ALA A 241 -0.05 -0.09 -15.56
C ALA A 241 0.81 -0.97 -16.47
N VAL A 242 1.11 -2.19 -16.02
CA VAL A 242 1.69 -3.25 -16.83
C VAL A 242 0.62 -3.49 -17.90
N GLY A 243 1.03 -3.34 -19.15
CA GLY A 243 0.14 -3.21 -20.30
C GLY A 243 -1.13 -4.06 -20.20
N GLU A 244 -2.27 -3.40 -20.43
CA GLU A 244 -3.57 -4.06 -20.58
C GLU A 244 -3.97 -4.96 -19.39
N ILE A 245 -3.76 -4.52 -18.16
CA ILE A 245 -4.73 -4.94 -17.13
C ILE A 245 -6.04 -4.30 -17.56
N ASP A 246 -7.00 -5.15 -17.93
CA ASP A 246 -8.37 -4.77 -18.17
C ASP A 246 -8.84 -3.92 -16.98
N GLN A 247 -8.98 -2.61 -17.21
CA GLN A 247 -9.36 -1.67 -16.18
C GLN A 247 -10.74 -2.02 -15.63
N ASP A 248 -11.57 -2.74 -16.40
CA ASP A 248 -12.84 -3.28 -15.94
C ASP A 248 -12.67 -4.49 -15.02
N ALA A 249 -11.62 -5.29 -15.14
CA ALA A 249 -11.32 -6.41 -14.24
C ALA A 249 -10.77 -5.95 -12.87
N ALA A 250 -9.90 -4.94 -12.83
CA ALA A 250 -9.45 -4.32 -11.57
C ALA A 250 -10.59 -3.59 -10.85
N PHE A 251 -11.50 -3.00 -11.64
CA PHE A 251 -12.71 -2.35 -11.17
C PHE A 251 -13.76 -3.34 -10.66
N ASP A 252 -13.98 -4.45 -11.37
CA ASP A 252 -14.83 -5.54 -10.91
C ASP A 252 -14.24 -6.21 -9.68
N TYR A 253 -12.91 -6.31 -9.54
CA TYR A 253 -12.28 -6.76 -8.30
C TYR A 253 -12.59 -5.84 -7.11
N PHE A 254 -12.51 -4.52 -7.29
CA PHE A 254 -12.83 -3.55 -6.24
C PHE A 254 -14.33 -3.57 -5.84
N ARG A 255 -15.22 -3.75 -6.82
CA ARG A 255 -16.67 -3.85 -6.63
C ARG A 255 -17.11 -5.22 -6.08
N ASN A 256 -16.49 -6.32 -6.52
CA ASN A 256 -16.84 -7.71 -6.19
C ASN A 256 -16.08 -8.30 -4.98
N LEU A 257 -15.50 -7.45 -4.11
CA LEU A 257 -14.94 -7.84 -2.81
C LEU A 257 -15.93 -8.59 -1.87
N ARG A 258 -17.19 -8.81 -2.27
CA ARG A 258 -18.14 -9.70 -1.60
C ARG A 258 -18.19 -11.15 -2.12
N LEU A 259 -17.56 -11.48 -3.25
CA LEU A 259 -17.73 -12.82 -3.87
C LEU A 259 -16.43 -13.65 -3.99
N ILE A 260 -15.25 -13.03 -3.89
CA ILE A 260 -13.97 -13.73 -4.14
C ILE A 260 -13.31 -14.23 -2.83
N SER A 261 -13.76 -13.78 -1.65
CA SER A 261 -13.21 -14.30 -0.37
C SER A 261 -13.39 -15.81 -0.20
N ASP A 262 -14.35 -16.42 -0.91
CA ASP A 262 -14.61 -17.86 -0.86
C ASP A 262 -13.91 -18.67 -1.96
N GLN A 263 -13.18 -18.03 -2.89
CA GLN A 263 -12.56 -18.73 -4.04
C GLN A 263 -11.04 -18.59 -4.19
N LEU A 264 -10.34 -17.86 -3.32
CA LEU A 264 -8.88 -17.71 -3.40
C LEU A 264 -8.07 -18.44 -2.30
N ILE A 265 -8.65 -19.46 -1.66
CA ILE A 265 -7.86 -20.49 -0.95
C ILE A 265 -7.94 -21.80 -1.74
N SER A 266 -7.25 -21.83 -2.88
CA SER A 266 -6.66 -23.05 -3.45
C SER A 266 -5.81 -22.66 -4.66
N PHE A 267 -4.54 -22.39 -4.42
CA PHE A 267 -3.50 -22.75 -5.38
C PHE A 267 -2.73 -23.90 -4.73
N GLU A 268 -2.58 -24.98 -5.49
CA GLU A 268 -1.95 -26.26 -5.13
C GLU A 268 -0.58 -26.11 -4.43
#